data_AF-A0A1G6D7I9-F1
#
_entry.id   AF-A0A1G6D7I9-F1
#
_cell.length_a   1.000
_cell.length_b   1.000
_cell.length_c   1.000
_cell.angle_alpha   90.00
_cell.angle_beta   90.00
_cell.angle_gamma   90.00
#
_symmetry.space_group_name_H-M   'P 1'
#
loop_
_entity.id
_entity.type
_entity.pdbx_description
1 polymer ?
#
loop_
_entity_poly.entity_id
_entity_poly.type
_entity_poly.pdbx_seq_one_letter_code
_entity_poly.pdbx_strand_id
1 'polypeptide(L)'
;MMTGRYESGKMTICLIIPMTLLTAGLFSGCGLKAKSDTEPTQTLNAQAEIVSTAAGIDDKTTDTDGKNAGKNAGKNGTADISDEKVPKTSGPEMKSTTISEEEMEALLDTVITETDADAADVRCCAIDDFNEDGKYEGVVYVGAGPDDEFGWCEGAVYYVSGEKCKKIYDGTFTMTNGNVFRVVDAGNRKFIIFNEAYVTAEVSYVYYIDESGLKESNISRFGDINSATDLQNIQMSFSTYDGFCTYTEGEEDSSEWTGHTWKPYYFYYDSDKKDFMEYGGKEITAKELEKIVGFDLALEIEKEGYQVDNILYRKNGIVNVNYSKEEELAGTIDVTYKNVTYDENTGAFIDAWDTGGDTWQDSDFGGIYMNALNPEMAEY
;
A
#
# COMPACT_ATOMS: atom_id res chain seq x y z
N MET A 1 -8.82 17.16 -13.89
CA MET A 1 -9.05 15.77 -13.47
C MET A 1 -10.52 15.58 -13.09
N MET A 2 -11.24 14.70 -13.80
CA MET A 2 -12.61 14.31 -13.45
C MET A 2 -12.62 12.84 -13.01
N THR A 3 -13.30 12.56 -11.90
CA THR A 3 -13.71 11.21 -11.53
C THR A 3 -15.23 11.18 -11.60
N GLY A 4 -15.80 10.12 -12.19
CA GLY A 4 -17.23 10.03 -12.47
C GLY A 4 -17.83 8.75 -11.91
N ARG A 5 -19.06 8.85 -11.42
CA ARG A 5 -19.91 7.70 -11.08
C ARG A 5 -21.13 7.71 -12.00
N TYR A 6 -21.40 6.58 -12.64
CA TYR A 6 -22.58 6.41 -13.48
C TYR A 6 -23.73 5.83 -12.66
N GLU A 7 -24.82 6.57 -12.48
CA GLU A 7 -26.03 6.08 -11.80
C GLU A 7 -27.26 6.26 -12.70
N SER A 8 -27.95 5.16 -13.03
CA SER A 8 -29.28 5.19 -13.67
C SER A 8 -29.36 5.97 -15.01
N GLY A 9 -28.33 5.88 -15.84
CA GLY A 9 -28.29 6.58 -17.15
C GLY A 9 -28.03 8.08 -17.03
N LYS A 10 -27.56 8.55 -15.87
CA LYS A 10 -27.07 9.92 -15.66
C LYS A 10 -25.72 9.89 -14.96
N MET A 11 -24.72 10.51 -15.57
CA MET A 11 -23.39 10.64 -14.98
C MET A 11 -23.40 11.73 -13.92
N THR A 12 -22.96 11.40 -12.71
CA THR A 12 -22.64 12.41 -11.69
C THR A 12 -21.14 12.67 -11.77
N ILE A 13 -20.79 13.86 -12.26
CA ILE A 13 -19.40 14.29 -12.43
C ILE A 13 -18.91 14.90 -11.12
N CYS A 14 -17.87 14.32 -10.53
CA CYS A 14 -17.20 14.89 -9.36
C CYS A 14 -15.94 15.64 -9.81
N LEU A 15 -15.99 16.97 -9.68
CA LEU A 15 -14.84 17.84 -9.91
C LEU A 15 -13.91 17.78 -8.68
N ILE A 16 -12.73 17.17 -8.82
CA ILE A 16 -11.71 17.22 -7.76
C ILE A 16 -10.88 18.49 -8.00
N ILE A 17 -11.12 19.51 -7.18
CA ILE A 17 -10.24 20.68 -7.07
C ILE A 17 -9.14 20.32 -6.04
N PRO A 18 -7.85 20.47 -6.34
CA PRO A 18 -6.80 20.21 -5.36
C PRO A 18 -6.94 21.23 -4.23
N MET A 19 -7.46 20.78 -3.09
CA MET A 19 -7.67 21.61 -1.91
C MET A 19 -6.42 21.55 -1.05
N THR A 20 -5.68 22.65 -0.99
CA THR A 20 -4.62 22.87 -0.01
C THR A 20 -5.27 22.87 1.38
N LEU A 21 -4.94 21.88 2.22
CA LEU A 21 -5.57 21.70 3.52
C LEU A 21 -5.17 22.85 4.47
N LEU A 22 -6.15 23.64 4.90
CA LEU A 22 -6.09 24.49 6.09
C LEU A 22 -6.97 23.83 7.17
N THR A 23 -6.42 23.69 8.37
CA THR A 23 -7.00 22.97 9.52
C THR A 23 -8.27 23.63 10.10
N ALA A 24 -9.22 22.81 10.56
CA ALA A 24 -9.79 22.81 11.94
C ALA A 24 -11.17 22.11 12.06
N GLY A 25 -11.28 21.21 13.05
CA GLY A 25 -12.30 21.30 14.11
C GLY A 25 -13.68 20.66 13.93
N LEU A 26 -13.88 19.54 14.65
CA LEU A 26 -15.08 19.11 15.42
C LEU A 26 -16.45 19.02 14.73
N PHE A 27 -17.12 17.86 14.84
CA PHE A 27 -18.31 17.64 15.69
C PHE A 27 -18.78 16.17 15.69
N SER A 28 -19.26 15.73 16.86
CA SER A 28 -19.76 14.40 17.18
C SER A 28 -21.20 14.15 16.72
N GLY A 29 -21.55 12.88 16.49
CA GLY A 29 -22.62 12.26 17.29
C GLY A 29 -23.82 11.63 16.57
N CYS A 30 -24.16 10.43 17.08
CA CYS A 30 -25.43 9.67 17.01
C CYS A 30 -25.76 9.02 15.66
N GLY A 31 -26.01 7.71 15.52
CA GLY A 31 -26.45 6.69 16.48
C GLY A 31 -27.85 6.21 16.10
N LEU A 32 -27.97 5.02 15.50
CA LEU A 32 -29.24 4.29 15.40
C LEU A 32 -29.03 2.78 15.37
N LYS A 33 -29.70 2.11 16.32
CA LYS A 33 -29.81 0.65 16.50
C LYS A 33 -31.09 0.13 15.84
N ALA A 34 -31.01 -1.05 15.23
CA ALA A 34 -32.05 -2.09 15.15
C ALA A 34 -31.32 -3.43 14.93
N LYS A 35 -31.29 -4.42 15.85
CA LYS A 35 -32.30 -5.45 16.23
C LYS A 35 -33.05 -6.05 15.03
N SER A 36 -33.25 -7.36 14.88
CA SER A 36 -32.63 -8.63 15.29
C SER A 36 -33.45 -9.73 14.58
N ASP A 37 -32.86 -10.92 14.42
CA ASP A 37 -33.52 -12.23 14.22
C ASP A 37 -33.97 -12.60 12.81
N THR A 38 -33.26 -13.54 12.15
CA THR A 38 -33.79 -14.89 11.84
C THR A 38 -32.64 -15.87 11.55
N GLU A 39 -32.76 -17.09 12.08
CA GLU A 39 -31.83 -18.23 12.08
C GLU A 39 -31.71 -18.97 10.71
N PRO A 40 -30.71 -19.88 10.56
CA PRO A 40 -30.04 -20.18 9.29
C PRO A 40 -30.59 -21.41 8.57
N THR A 41 -30.39 -21.47 7.25
CA THR A 41 -30.52 -22.70 6.46
C THR A 41 -29.15 -23.13 5.98
N GLN A 42 -28.65 -24.24 6.53
CA GLN A 42 -27.44 -24.93 6.08
C GLN A 42 -27.67 -25.58 4.71
N THR A 43 -26.70 -25.47 3.81
CA THR A 43 -26.36 -26.56 2.88
C THR A 43 -24.85 -26.66 2.75
N LEU A 44 -24.36 -27.89 2.89
CA LEU A 44 -22.98 -28.33 3.07
C LEU A 44 -22.13 -28.32 1.78
N ASN A 45 -20.82 -28.10 1.92
CA ASN A 45 -19.68 -28.91 1.44
C ASN A 45 -18.40 -28.04 1.57
N ALA A 46 -17.23 -28.48 2.03
CA ALA A 46 -16.73 -29.73 2.57
C ALA A 46 -15.50 -29.39 3.45
N GLN A 47 -15.23 -30.26 4.43
CA GLN A 47 -14.32 -30.08 5.57
C GLN A 47 -12.83 -30.26 5.21
N ALA A 48 -11.97 -29.54 5.93
CA ALA A 48 -10.70 -30.09 6.44
C ALA A 48 -10.73 -29.99 7.98
N GLU A 49 -10.62 -31.14 8.65
CA GLU A 49 -10.65 -31.27 10.11
C GLU A 49 -9.37 -30.72 10.74
N ILE A 50 -9.50 -29.87 11.76
CA ILE A 50 -8.43 -29.63 12.75
C ILE A 50 -8.94 -30.09 14.10
N VAL A 51 -8.22 -31.07 14.65
CA VAL A 51 -8.38 -31.60 16.00
C VAL A 51 -7.81 -30.59 16.99
N SER A 52 -8.66 -29.89 17.74
CA SER A 52 -8.23 -29.05 18.86
C SER A 52 -8.29 -29.85 20.17
N THR A 53 -7.14 -30.10 20.79
CA THR A 53 -7.07 -30.44 22.21
C THR A 53 -6.72 -29.18 23.01
N ALA A 54 -7.69 -28.72 23.78
CA ALA A 54 -7.55 -27.62 24.74
C ALA A 54 -6.75 -28.05 25.97
N ALA A 55 -5.81 -27.21 26.38
CA ALA A 55 -5.36 -27.10 27.76
C ALA A 55 -5.18 -25.61 28.06
N GLY A 56 -6.07 -25.07 28.90
CA GLY A 56 -6.05 -23.67 29.32
C GLY A 56 -5.02 -23.41 30.41
N ILE A 57 -4.61 -22.15 30.55
CA ILE A 57 -4.07 -21.58 31.79
C ILE A 57 -4.56 -20.13 31.93
N ASP A 58 -4.94 -19.83 33.17
CA ASP A 58 -5.62 -18.66 33.69
C ASP A 58 -4.85 -17.33 33.66
N ASP A 59 -5.64 -16.29 33.45
CA ASP A 59 -5.73 -15.01 34.16
C ASP A 59 -4.71 -14.76 35.31
N LYS A 60 -3.97 -13.64 35.21
CA LYS A 60 -3.72 -12.75 36.35
C LYS A 60 -3.30 -11.35 35.91
N THR A 61 -4.27 -10.46 35.96
CA THR A 61 -4.10 -9.01 36.09
C THR A 61 -3.54 -8.63 37.47
N THR A 62 -2.61 -7.69 37.51
CA THR A 62 -2.30 -6.91 38.72
C THR A 62 -2.11 -5.44 38.38
N ASP A 63 -3.03 -4.63 38.92
CA ASP A 63 -2.92 -3.19 39.12
C ASP A 63 -1.60 -2.79 39.79
N THR A 64 -1.07 -1.62 39.42
CA THR A 64 -0.52 -0.69 40.41
C THR A 64 -0.66 0.77 39.96
N ASP A 65 -1.47 1.50 40.74
CA ASP A 65 -1.58 2.95 40.77
C ASP A 65 -0.23 3.64 41.06
N GLY A 66 0.03 4.74 40.36
CA GLY A 66 1.19 5.60 40.60
C GLY A 66 0.98 7.05 40.14
N LYS A 67 0.16 7.82 40.88
CA LYS A 67 0.08 9.29 40.77
C LYS A 67 1.45 9.93 41.00
N ASN A 68 1.87 10.84 40.11
CA ASN A 68 2.46 12.09 40.58
C ASN A 68 2.26 13.25 39.60
N ALA A 69 1.81 14.37 40.17
CA ALA A 69 1.60 15.65 39.52
C ALA A 69 2.87 16.51 39.63
N GLY A 70 3.18 17.25 38.56
CA GLY A 70 4.25 18.24 38.56
C GLY A 70 3.99 19.33 37.53
N LYS A 71 3.44 20.46 38.00
CA LYS A 71 3.32 21.72 37.26
C LYS A 71 4.69 22.24 36.84
N ASN A 72 4.80 22.82 35.64
CA ASN A 72 5.47 24.12 35.49
C ASN A 72 4.95 24.90 34.28
N ALA A 73 4.62 26.16 34.55
CA ALA A 73 4.22 27.18 33.61
C ALA A 73 5.46 27.98 33.16
N GLY A 74 5.47 28.49 31.93
CA GLY A 74 6.53 29.41 31.51
C GLY A 74 6.51 29.89 30.06
N LYS A 75 5.67 30.90 29.79
CA LYS A 75 5.90 32.07 28.91
C LYS A 75 6.22 31.92 27.40
N ASN A 76 5.25 32.43 26.62
CA ASN A 76 5.35 33.35 25.48
C ASN A 76 6.74 33.86 25.07
N GLY A 77 6.98 33.77 23.76
CA GLY A 77 7.90 34.60 22.99
C GLY A 77 7.48 34.66 21.53
N THR A 78 6.54 35.56 21.21
CA THR A 78 6.17 35.95 19.84
C THR A 78 7.33 36.75 19.24
N ALA A 79 7.80 36.36 18.05
CA ALA A 79 8.72 37.17 17.25
C ALA A 79 8.19 37.27 15.82
N ASP A 80 7.75 38.48 15.47
CA ASP A 80 7.47 38.95 14.12
C ASP A 80 8.70 38.76 13.22
N ILE A 81 8.51 38.15 12.05
CA ILE A 81 9.43 38.30 10.92
C ILE A 81 8.63 38.77 9.71
N SER A 82 9.09 39.90 9.21
CA SER A 82 8.55 40.79 8.19
C SER A 82 8.45 40.18 6.79
N ASP A 83 7.41 40.63 6.09
CA ASP A 83 7.19 40.54 4.65
C ASP A 83 8.39 41.02 3.82
N GLU A 84 8.98 40.13 3.03
CA GLU A 84 9.86 40.51 1.92
C GLU A 84 9.32 39.94 0.61
N LYS A 85 8.83 40.85 -0.25
CA LYS A 85 8.29 40.57 -1.58
C LYS A 85 9.37 40.02 -2.51
N VAL A 86 9.20 38.78 -2.98
CA VAL A 86 9.93 38.23 -4.13
C VAL A 86 9.06 38.36 -5.41
N PRO A 87 9.63 38.74 -6.57
CA PRO A 87 8.84 39.12 -7.75
C PRO A 87 8.21 37.92 -8.48
N LYS A 88 6.96 38.08 -8.93
CA LYS A 88 6.29 37.17 -9.86
C LYS A 88 6.92 37.26 -11.25
N THR A 89 7.66 36.23 -11.65
CA THR A 89 7.93 35.92 -13.07
C THR A 89 6.81 35.04 -13.60
N SER A 90 6.00 35.60 -14.50
CA SER A 90 4.94 34.92 -15.23
C SER A 90 5.53 33.94 -16.26
N GLY A 91 5.49 32.64 -15.96
CA GLY A 91 5.56 31.57 -16.96
C GLY A 91 4.23 31.40 -17.71
N PRO A 92 4.22 30.77 -18.89
CA PRO A 92 3.04 30.68 -19.74
C PRO A 92 1.92 29.89 -19.06
N GLU A 93 0.71 30.44 -19.08
CA GLU A 93 -0.51 29.78 -18.61
C GLU A 93 -0.74 28.49 -19.41
N MET A 94 -0.52 27.35 -18.75
CA MET A 94 -0.94 26.04 -19.21
C MET A 94 -2.47 26.03 -19.20
N LYS A 95 -3.07 26.07 -20.39
CA LYS A 95 -4.52 25.91 -20.56
C LYS A 95 -4.88 24.46 -20.20
N SER A 96 -5.28 24.24 -18.95
CA SER A 96 -6.08 23.07 -18.60
C SER A 96 -7.46 23.25 -19.25
N THR A 97 -7.65 22.66 -20.42
CA THR A 97 -8.99 22.44 -20.96
C THR A 97 -9.56 21.23 -20.24
N THR A 98 -10.70 21.41 -19.58
CA THR A 98 -11.50 20.30 -19.06
C THR A 98 -12.14 19.55 -20.22
N ILE A 99 -12.15 18.21 -20.17
CA ILE A 99 -12.88 17.37 -21.13
C ILE A 99 -14.35 17.79 -21.20
N SER A 100 -14.92 17.83 -22.40
CA SER A 100 -16.35 18.07 -22.58
C SER A 100 -17.17 16.81 -22.28
N GLU A 101 -18.44 16.98 -21.91
CA GLU A 101 -19.36 15.84 -21.71
C GLU A 101 -19.48 14.98 -22.98
N GLU A 102 -19.51 15.61 -24.16
CA GLU A 102 -19.60 14.92 -25.45
C GLU A 102 -18.37 14.04 -25.73
N GLU A 103 -17.16 14.51 -25.41
CA GLU A 103 -15.92 13.74 -25.58
C GLU A 103 -15.84 12.57 -24.60
N MET A 104 -16.29 12.78 -23.36
CA MET A 104 -16.37 11.72 -22.35
C MET A 104 -17.36 10.63 -22.78
N GLU A 105 -18.58 11.02 -23.20
CA GLU A 105 -19.60 10.09 -23.67
C GLU A 105 -19.12 9.26 -24.86
N ALA A 106 -18.42 9.88 -25.83
CA ALA A 106 -17.88 9.17 -26.98
C ALA A 106 -16.87 8.06 -26.61
N LEU A 107 -16.02 8.30 -25.59
CA LEU A 107 -15.08 7.28 -25.10
C LEU A 107 -15.83 6.14 -24.37
N LEU A 108 -16.82 6.46 -23.54
CA LEU A 108 -17.61 5.45 -22.85
C LEU A 108 -18.46 4.62 -23.82
N ASP A 109 -19.05 5.24 -24.84
CA ASP A 109 -19.79 4.57 -25.91
C ASP A 109 -18.89 3.62 -26.71
N THR A 110 -17.62 3.99 -26.92
CA THR A 110 -16.62 3.11 -27.53
C THR A 110 -16.40 1.86 -26.68
N VAL A 111 -16.27 2.01 -25.36
CA VAL A 111 -16.13 0.87 -24.44
C VAL A 111 -17.38 -0.01 -24.47
N ILE A 112 -18.57 0.58 -24.36
CA ILE A 112 -19.86 -0.16 -24.40
C ILE A 112 -19.98 -0.95 -25.70
N THR A 113 -19.69 -0.31 -26.85
CA THR A 113 -19.80 -0.93 -28.17
C THR A 113 -18.81 -2.09 -28.35
N GLU A 114 -17.56 -1.91 -27.93
CA GLU A 114 -16.51 -2.93 -28.09
C GLU A 114 -16.64 -4.09 -27.10
N THR A 115 -17.33 -3.88 -25.97
CA THR A 115 -17.49 -4.91 -24.93
C THR A 115 -18.86 -5.58 -24.92
N ASP A 116 -19.84 -5.04 -25.64
CA ASP A 116 -21.26 -5.44 -25.58
C ASP A 116 -21.82 -5.38 -24.15
N ALA A 117 -21.25 -4.50 -23.31
CA ALA A 117 -21.66 -4.35 -21.92
C ALA A 117 -22.91 -3.48 -21.80
N ASP A 118 -23.75 -3.76 -20.80
CA ASP A 118 -24.81 -2.84 -20.43
C ASP A 118 -24.21 -1.52 -19.92
N ALA A 119 -24.76 -0.37 -20.32
CA ALA A 119 -24.29 0.94 -19.87
C ALA A 119 -24.33 1.08 -18.33
N ALA A 120 -25.17 0.30 -17.64
CA ALA A 120 -25.25 0.26 -16.19
C ALA A 120 -24.03 -0.41 -15.51
N ASP A 121 -23.28 -1.22 -16.26
CA ASP A 121 -22.08 -1.91 -15.78
C ASP A 121 -20.81 -1.07 -15.95
N VAL A 122 -20.87 0.03 -16.70
CA VAL A 122 -19.81 1.05 -16.74
C VAL A 122 -19.88 1.88 -15.46
N ARG A 123 -19.06 1.58 -14.46
CA ARG A 123 -19.23 2.16 -13.11
C ARG A 123 -18.42 3.43 -12.88
N CYS A 124 -17.16 3.42 -13.30
CA CYS A 124 -16.23 4.52 -13.08
C CYS A 124 -15.09 4.50 -14.12
N CYS A 125 -14.39 5.62 -14.24
CA CYS A 125 -13.31 5.82 -15.19
C CYS A 125 -12.24 6.77 -14.64
N ALA A 126 -11.04 6.67 -15.22
CA ALA A 126 -9.98 7.67 -15.10
C ALA A 126 -9.59 8.08 -16.53
N ILE A 127 -10.20 9.17 -17.01
CA ILE A 127 -9.98 9.73 -18.36
C ILE A 127 -9.44 11.15 -18.22
N ASP A 128 -8.35 11.42 -18.92
CA ASP A 128 -7.68 12.72 -18.98
C ASP A 128 -6.84 12.80 -20.26
N ASP A 129 -6.27 13.97 -20.54
CA ASP A 129 -5.15 14.08 -21.49
C ASP A 129 -3.89 13.67 -20.73
N PHE A 130 -3.61 12.35 -20.72
CA PHE A 130 -2.54 11.77 -19.89
C PHE A 130 -1.17 11.97 -20.54
N ASN A 131 -1.11 11.98 -21.88
CA ASN A 131 0.12 12.19 -22.63
C ASN A 131 0.34 13.65 -23.09
N GLU A 132 -0.59 14.55 -22.78
CA GLU A 132 -0.55 15.99 -23.12
C GLU A 132 -0.57 16.28 -24.64
N ASP A 133 -1.21 15.41 -25.43
CA ASP A 133 -1.33 15.56 -26.89
C ASP A 133 -2.59 16.33 -27.33
N GLY A 134 -3.44 16.74 -26.39
CA GLY A 134 -4.69 17.45 -26.61
C GLY A 134 -5.88 16.54 -26.93
N LYS A 135 -5.73 15.23 -26.86
CA LYS A 135 -6.82 14.25 -26.91
C LYS A 135 -6.97 13.58 -25.55
N TYR A 136 -8.14 13.01 -25.31
CA TYR A 136 -8.43 12.33 -24.06
C TYR A 136 -8.36 10.82 -24.24
N GLU A 137 -7.77 10.18 -23.25
CA GLU A 137 -7.67 8.74 -23.13
C GLU A 137 -7.70 8.32 -21.67
N GLY A 138 -7.74 7.02 -21.42
CA GLY A 138 -7.68 6.54 -20.05
C GLY A 138 -8.18 5.13 -19.89
N VAL A 139 -8.71 4.86 -18.71
CA VAL A 139 -9.25 3.54 -18.36
C VAL A 139 -10.67 3.63 -17.83
N VAL A 140 -11.42 2.56 -18.07
CA VAL A 140 -12.82 2.41 -17.69
C VAL A 140 -12.99 1.06 -17.00
N TYR A 141 -13.68 1.06 -15.87
CA TYR A 141 -14.07 -0.15 -15.16
C TYR A 141 -15.49 -0.55 -15.54
N VAL A 142 -15.63 -1.79 -15.99
CA VAL A 142 -16.89 -2.41 -16.40
C VAL A 142 -17.12 -3.65 -15.56
N GLY A 143 -18.20 -3.67 -14.77
CA GLY A 143 -18.50 -4.78 -13.89
C GLY A 143 -19.52 -4.50 -12.80
N ALA A 144 -19.53 -5.42 -11.83
CA ALA A 144 -20.38 -5.36 -10.66
C ALA A 144 -20.01 -4.19 -9.74
N GLY A 145 -20.97 -3.78 -8.91
CA GLY A 145 -20.67 -2.93 -7.77
C GLY A 145 -19.98 -3.73 -6.65
N PRO A 146 -19.58 -3.06 -5.56
CA PRO A 146 -19.02 -3.73 -4.40
C PRO A 146 -20.03 -4.71 -3.82
N ASP A 147 -19.57 -5.90 -3.43
CA ASP A 147 -20.37 -6.84 -2.66
C ASP A 147 -20.57 -6.38 -1.21
N ASP A 148 -21.55 -6.96 -0.50
CA ASP A 148 -21.91 -6.55 0.86
C ASP A 148 -20.97 -7.12 1.95
N GLU A 149 -20.17 -8.14 1.64
CA GLU A 149 -19.36 -8.89 2.61
C GLU A 149 -17.95 -8.30 2.74
N PHE A 150 -17.27 -8.10 1.61
CA PHE A 150 -15.89 -7.62 1.53
C PHE A 150 -15.78 -6.25 0.86
N GLY A 151 -16.85 -5.78 0.20
CA GLY A 151 -16.81 -4.52 -0.54
C GLY A 151 -16.02 -4.63 -1.85
N TRP A 152 -15.82 -5.84 -2.38
CA TRP A 152 -15.06 -6.09 -3.59
C TRP A 152 -15.95 -6.03 -4.83
N CYS A 153 -15.34 -5.63 -5.95
CA CYS A 153 -16.04 -5.49 -7.23
C CYS A 153 -15.49 -6.49 -8.24
N GLU A 154 -16.35 -7.30 -8.85
CA GLU A 154 -15.99 -8.23 -9.93
C GLU A 154 -16.14 -7.56 -11.29
N GLY A 155 -15.11 -7.58 -12.14
CA GLY A 155 -15.22 -7.03 -13.49
C GLY A 155 -13.92 -6.92 -14.25
N ALA A 156 -13.84 -5.95 -15.17
CA ALA A 156 -12.68 -5.75 -16.01
C ALA A 156 -12.34 -4.26 -16.20
N VAL A 157 -11.06 -3.99 -16.42
CA VAL A 157 -10.51 -2.67 -16.72
C VAL A 157 -10.12 -2.60 -18.19
N TYR A 158 -10.61 -1.59 -18.90
CA TYR A 158 -10.39 -1.36 -20.32
C TYR A 158 -9.66 -0.05 -20.56
N TYR A 159 -8.63 -0.07 -21.40
CA TYR A 159 -8.00 1.12 -21.98
C TYR A 159 -8.86 1.65 -23.12
N VAL A 160 -9.07 2.97 -23.17
CA VAL A 160 -9.77 3.65 -24.26
C VAL A 160 -9.00 4.89 -24.74
N SER A 161 -8.91 5.06 -26.07
CA SER A 161 -8.29 6.23 -26.71
C SER A 161 -8.85 6.40 -28.13
N GLY A 162 -9.75 7.38 -28.31
CA GLY A 162 -10.56 7.49 -29.52
C GLY A 162 -11.36 6.20 -29.76
N GLU A 163 -11.28 5.64 -30.97
CA GLU A 163 -11.95 4.38 -31.34
C GLU A 163 -11.24 3.11 -30.82
N LYS A 164 -10.10 3.24 -30.14
CA LYS A 164 -9.37 2.07 -29.62
C LYS A 164 -9.90 1.70 -28.24
N CYS A 165 -10.31 0.45 -28.08
CA CYS A 165 -10.63 -0.16 -26.79
C CYS A 165 -9.80 -1.44 -26.60
N LYS A 166 -9.25 -1.66 -25.40
CA LYS A 166 -8.49 -2.88 -25.07
C LYS A 166 -8.67 -3.28 -23.62
N LYS A 167 -9.06 -4.52 -23.34
CA LYS A 167 -9.03 -5.08 -21.98
C LYS A 167 -7.59 -5.14 -21.45
N ILE A 168 -7.35 -4.52 -20.30
CA ILE A 168 -6.05 -4.52 -19.60
C ILE A 168 -6.04 -5.61 -18.53
N TYR A 169 -7.13 -5.71 -17.77
CA TYR A 169 -7.23 -6.63 -16.64
C TYR A 169 -8.67 -7.08 -16.40
N ASP A 170 -8.84 -8.20 -15.71
CA ASP A 170 -10.10 -8.87 -15.39
C ASP A 170 -9.92 -9.60 -14.06
N GLY A 171 -10.79 -9.35 -13.08
CA GLY A 171 -10.64 -9.92 -11.74
C GLY A 171 -11.48 -9.21 -10.67
N THR A 172 -11.05 -9.40 -9.42
CA THR A 172 -11.67 -8.85 -8.22
C THR A 172 -10.93 -7.59 -7.78
N PHE A 173 -11.62 -6.47 -7.61
CA PHE A 173 -11.01 -5.18 -7.29
C PHE A 173 -11.45 -4.63 -5.95
N THR A 174 -10.58 -3.84 -5.31
CA THR A 174 -11.02 -2.95 -4.23
C THR A 174 -11.55 -1.63 -4.78
N MET A 175 -12.59 -1.10 -4.13
CA MET A 175 -13.19 0.17 -4.50
C MET A 175 -13.17 1.13 -3.33
N THR A 176 -12.48 2.26 -3.51
CA THR A 176 -12.37 3.30 -2.49
C THR A 176 -13.21 4.51 -2.91
N ASN A 177 -14.10 4.98 -2.04
CA ASN A 177 -14.96 6.14 -2.30
C ASN A 177 -15.75 6.05 -3.62
N GLY A 178 -16.17 4.84 -4.01
CA GLY A 178 -16.95 4.62 -5.23
C GLY A 178 -16.15 4.59 -6.53
N ASN A 179 -14.81 4.50 -6.47
CA ASN A 179 -13.96 4.40 -7.64
C ASN A 179 -12.88 3.31 -7.43
N VAL A 180 -12.62 2.50 -8.45
CA VAL A 180 -11.53 1.51 -8.44
C VAL A 180 -10.20 2.14 -8.84
N PHE A 181 -10.23 3.33 -9.46
CA PHE A 181 -9.06 4.05 -9.91
C PHE A 181 -8.66 5.16 -8.95
N ARG A 182 -7.36 5.24 -8.72
CA ARG A 182 -6.65 6.39 -8.14
C ARG A 182 -5.69 6.93 -9.19
N VAL A 183 -5.67 8.25 -9.37
CA VAL A 183 -4.66 8.88 -10.24
C VAL A 183 -3.68 9.67 -9.39
N VAL A 184 -2.41 9.52 -9.72
CA VAL A 184 -1.29 10.18 -9.05
C VAL A 184 -0.57 11.06 -10.06
N ASP A 185 -0.45 12.35 -9.76
CA ASP A 185 0.24 13.31 -10.62
C ASP A 185 1.66 13.56 -10.09
N ALA A 186 2.65 13.15 -10.88
CA ALA A 186 4.07 13.36 -10.60
C ALA A 186 4.66 14.60 -11.27
N GLY A 187 3.82 15.47 -11.83
CA GLY A 187 4.18 16.74 -12.47
C GLY A 187 4.61 16.59 -13.92
N ASN A 188 5.43 15.59 -14.26
CA ASN A 188 5.84 15.29 -15.65
C ASN A 188 5.31 13.94 -16.17
N ARG A 189 4.46 13.27 -15.37
CA ARG A 189 3.73 12.05 -15.70
C ARG A 189 2.58 11.86 -14.72
N LYS A 190 1.46 11.33 -15.21
CA LYS A 190 0.34 10.88 -14.38
C LYS A 190 0.28 9.35 -14.41
N PHE A 191 0.01 8.76 -13.25
CA PHE A 191 -0.14 7.32 -13.08
C PHE A 191 -1.57 6.98 -12.70
N ILE A 192 -2.09 5.91 -13.27
CA ILE A 192 -3.39 5.33 -12.95
C ILE A 192 -3.11 4.07 -12.14
N ILE A 193 -3.69 3.99 -10.96
CA ILE A 193 -3.54 2.89 -10.01
C ILE A 193 -4.90 2.26 -9.78
N PHE A 194 -4.98 0.94 -9.83
CA PHE A 194 -6.10 0.16 -9.31
C PHE A 194 -5.56 -1.05 -8.56
N ASN A 195 -6.33 -1.57 -7.60
CA ASN A 195 -5.89 -2.65 -6.72
C ASN A 195 -6.74 -3.90 -6.99
N GLU A 196 -6.06 -5.03 -7.18
CA GLU A 196 -6.68 -6.35 -7.16
C GLU A 196 -6.78 -6.82 -5.71
N ALA A 197 -7.94 -7.37 -5.35
CA ALA A 197 -8.24 -7.84 -4.01
C ALA A 197 -7.96 -9.34 -3.87
N TYR A 198 -7.26 -9.70 -2.80
CA TYR A 198 -7.11 -11.07 -2.32
C TYR A 198 -7.60 -11.14 -0.87
N VAL A 199 -7.90 -12.35 -0.39
CA VAL A 199 -8.42 -12.58 0.98
C VAL A 199 -7.55 -11.95 2.06
N THR A 200 -6.24 -11.93 1.83
CA THR A 200 -5.25 -11.52 2.83
C THR A 200 -4.31 -10.42 2.35
N ALA A 201 -4.50 -9.87 1.14
CA ALA A 201 -3.63 -8.84 0.58
C ALA A 201 -4.32 -8.07 -0.56
N GLU A 202 -3.72 -6.95 -0.95
CA GLU A 202 -4.03 -6.28 -2.21
C GLU A 202 -2.78 -6.23 -3.08
N VAL A 203 -2.98 -6.15 -4.39
CA VAL A 203 -1.89 -5.97 -5.35
C VAL A 203 -2.21 -4.77 -6.23
N SER A 204 -1.37 -3.75 -6.18
CA SER A 204 -1.51 -2.54 -6.99
C SER A 204 -1.01 -2.75 -8.42
N TYR A 205 -1.86 -2.35 -9.36
CA TYR A 205 -1.55 -2.26 -10.77
C TYR A 205 -1.34 -0.80 -11.13
N VAL A 206 -0.18 -0.47 -11.70
CA VAL A 206 0.23 0.92 -11.95
C VAL A 206 0.51 1.10 -13.44
N TYR A 207 -0.28 1.96 -14.07
CA TYR A 207 -0.17 2.28 -15.48
C TYR A 207 0.10 3.76 -15.69
N TYR A 208 0.71 4.10 -16.82
CA TYR A 208 0.78 5.46 -17.34
C TYR A 208 0.52 5.44 -18.85
N ILE A 209 0.31 6.60 -19.46
CA ILE A 209 0.10 6.71 -20.90
C ILE A 209 1.17 7.67 -21.44
N ASP A 210 1.81 7.27 -22.54
CA ASP A 210 2.72 8.12 -23.30
C ASP A 210 2.34 8.15 -24.80
N GLU A 211 3.19 8.74 -25.64
CA GLU A 211 2.96 8.82 -27.10
C GLU A 211 2.75 7.44 -27.76
N SER A 212 3.23 6.36 -27.15
CA SER A 212 3.05 4.99 -27.64
C SER A 212 1.82 4.28 -27.05
N GLY A 213 1.04 4.97 -26.21
CA GLY A 213 -0.18 4.48 -25.57
C GLY A 213 0.05 4.04 -24.13
N LEU A 214 -0.86 3.19 -23.63
CA LEU A 214 -0.80 2.66 -22.27
C LEU A 214 0.46 1.80 -22.04
N LYS A 215 1.13 2.06 -20.92
CA LYS A 215 2.29 1.33 -20.40
C LYS A 215 2.08 0.96 -18.95
N GLU A 216 2.62 -0.19 -18.58
CA GLU A 216 2.70 -0.62 -17.19
C GLU A 216 4.00 -0.07 -16.59
N SER A 217 3.91 0.46 -15.38
CA SER A 217 5.05 0.98 -14.63
C SER A 217 5.85 -0.15 -13.99
N ASN A 218 7.14 0.08 -13.77
CA ASN A 218 8.03 -0.90 -13.14
C ASN A 218 7.67 -1.26 -11.69
N ILE A 219 6.84 -0.45 -10.99
CA ILE A 219 6.36 -0.72 -9.62
C ILE A 219 5.09 -1.59 -9.58
N SER A 220 4.49 -1.87 -10.73
CA SER A 220 3.22 -2.59 -10.82
C SER A 220 3.35 -4.06 -10.38
N ARG A 221 2.30 -4.61 -9.77
CA ARG A 221 2.08 -6.04 -9.44
C ARG A 221 2.98 -6.66 -8.37
N PHE A 222 3.68 -5.85 -7.56
CA PHE A 222 4.48 -6.39 -6.47
C PHE A 222 3.69 -6.51 -5.16
N GLY A 223 2.88 -5.53 -4.81
CA GLY A 223 2.15 -5.47 -3.55
C GLY A 223 1.20 -4.29 -3.48
N ASP A 224 0.72 -3.95 -2.28
CA ASP A 224 -0.24 -2.87 -2.08
C ASP A 224 0.44 -1.53 -1.82
N ILE A 225 0.17 -0.53 -2.65
CA ILE A 225 0.72 0.83 -2.50
C ILE A 225 -0.14 1.63 -1.51
N ASN A 226 0.40 1.77 -0.30
CA ASN A 226 -0.23 2.45 0.83
C ASN A 226 -0.13 3.99 0.71
N SER A 227 1.02 4.50 0.27
CA SER A 227 1.30 5.94 0.14
C SER A 227 1.75 6.30 -1.26
N ALA A 228 0.86 6.90 -2.06
CA ALA A 228 1.21 7.35 -3.41
C ALA A 228 1.27 8.88 -3.56
N THR A 229 0.93 9.63 -2.50
CA THR A 229 0.92 11.10 -2.52
C THR A 229 2.28 11.70 -2.20
N ASP A 230 3.09 11.04 -1.37
CA ASP A 230 4.49 11.39 -1.19
C ASP A 230 5.33 10.55 -2.15
N LEU A 231 5.60 11.10 -3.32
CA LEU A 231 6.32 10.42 -4.39
C LEU A 231 7.79 10.13 -4.07
N GLN A 232 8.32 10.64 -2.97
CA GLN A 232 9.68 10.35 -2.53
C GLN A 232 9.73 9.31 -1.39
N ASN A 233 8.59 8.98 -0.80
CA ASN A 233 8.47 8.02 0.30
C ASN A 233 7.27 7.09 0.08
N ILE A 234 7.27 6.40 -1.05
CA ILE A 234 6.24 5.44 -1.40
C ILE A 234 6.51 4.16 -0.62
N GLN A 235 5.53 3.73 0.17
CA GLN A 235 5.56 2.45 0.86
C GLN A 235 4.61 1.48 0.17
N MET A 236 5.13 0.28 -0.08
CA MET A 236 4.35 -0.84 -0.60
C MET A 236 4.39 -1.99 0.39
N SER A 237 3.22 -2.52 0.76
CA SER A 237 3.13 -3.76 1.52
C SER A 237 3.35 -4.95 0.59
N PHE A 238 4.43 -5.69 0.80
CA PHE A 238 4.71 -6.93 0.08
C PHE A 238 4.29 -8.12 0.92
N SER A 239 3.43 -8.95 0.32
CA SER A 239 2.79 -10.07 1.00
C SER A 239 3.38 -11.40 0.53
N THR A 240 3.89 -12.22 1.45
CA THR A 240 4.56 -13.49 1.11
C THR A 240 4.52 -14.50 2.25
N TYR A 241 4.71 -15.78 1.95
CA TYR A 241 4.81 -16.86 2.94
C TYR A 241 6.27 -17.15 3.22
N ASP A 242 6.84 -16.45 4.18
CA ASP A 242 8.26 -16.55 4.56
C ASP A 242 8.50 -16.41 6.07
N GLY A 243 7.45 -16.44 6.90
CA GLY A 243 7.58 -16.37 8.35
C GLY A 243 8.13 -17.64 8.98
N PHE A 244 7.85 -18.80 8.36
CA PHE A 244 8.30 -20.11 8.83
C PHE A 244 8.79 -20.99 7.68
N CYS A 245 9.80 -21.80 7.96
CA CYS A 245 10.27 -22.85 7.07
C CYS A 245 10.46 -24.14 7.87
N THR A 246 9.84 -25.24 7.41
CA THR A 246 10.00 -26.56 8.04
C THR A 246 10.65 -27.52 7.07
N TYR A 247 11.63 -28.29 7.54
CA TYR A 247 12.29 -29.35 6.76
C TYR A 247 12.82 -30.48 7.63
N THR A 248 13.15 -31.61 7.03
CA THR A 248 13.89 -32.71 7.69
C THR A 248 15.39 -32.50 7.49
N GLU A 249 16.22 -32.78 8.50
CA GLU A 249 17.68 -32.69 8.37
C GLU A 249 18.19 -33.49 7.15
N GLY A 250 18.90 -32.82 6.23
CA GLY A 250 19.38 -33.39 4.97
C GLY A 250 18.37 -33.36 3.81
N GLU A 251 17.19 -32.76 3.99
CA GLU A 251 16.15 -32.57 2.97
C GLU A 251 15.75 -31.09 2.83
N GLU A 252 16.69 -30.16 3.02
CA GLU A 252 16.46 -28.70 3.04
C GLU A 252 15.78 -28.17 1.75
N ASP A 253 16.12 -28.78 0.61
CA ASP A 253 15.55 -28.45 -0.71
C ASP A 253 14.05 -28.79 -0.85
N SER A 254 13.50 -29.60 0.07
CA SER A 254 12.08 -29.98 0.12
C SER A 254 11.32 -29.25 1.23
N SER A 255 11.81 -28.09 1.64
CA SER A 255 11.23 -27.27 2.69
C SER A 255 9.80 -26.79 2.39
N GLU A 256 8.99 -26.71 3.43
CA GLU A 256 7.65 -26.13 3.40
C GLU A 256 7.69 -24.73 4.01
N TRP A 257 7.30 -23.73 3.21
CA TRP A 257 7.24 -22.33 3.64
C TRP A 257 5.82 -21.94 4.03
N THR A 258 5.67 -21.42 5.24
CA THR A 258 4.39 -20.96 5.80
C THR A 258 4.59 -19.64 6.57
N GLY A 259 3.58 -19.17 7.29
CA GLY A 259 3.63 -17.88 7.97
C GLY A 259 3.48 -16.74 6.97
N HIS A 260 2.25 -16.29 6.78
CA HIS A 260 1.94 -15.18 5.89
C HIS A 260 2.40 -13.87 6.55
N THR A 261 3.21 -13.09 5.84
CA THR A 261 3.79 -11.83 6.34
C THR A 261 3.51 -10.68 5.39
N TRP A 262 3.56 -9.45 5.92
CA TRP A 262 3.33 -8.21 5.17
C TRP A 262 4.43 -7.23 5.55
N LYS A 263 5.37 -7.00 4.64
CA LYS A 263 6.54 -6.18 4.89
C LYS A 263 6.54 -4.92 4.03
N PRO A 264 6.78 -3.72 4.59
CA PRO A 264 6.91 -2.50 3.79
C PRO A 264 8.22 -2.47 2.98
N TYR A 265 8.12 -2.30 1.67
CA TYR A 265 9.21 -1.95 0.76
C TYR A 265 9.07 -0.50 0.30
N TYR A 266 10.21 0.12 -0.05
CA TYR A 266 10.31 1.57 -0.19
C TYR A 266 10.70 1.98 -1.60
N PHE A 267 9.96 2.91 -2.17
CA PHE A 267 10.10 3.37 -3.54
C PHE A 267 10.08 4.89 -3.62
N TYR A 268 10.55 5.42 -4.74
CA TYR A 268 10.48 6.83 -5.07
C TYR A 268 10.29 7.02 -6.57
N TYR A 269 9.75 8.17 -6.95
CA TYR A 269 9.63 8.59 -8.34
C TYR A 269 10.92 9.24 -8.83
N ASP A 270 11.47 8.73 -9.93
CA ASP A 270 12.60 9.31 -10.65
C ASP A 270 12.07 10.09 -11.86
N SER A 271 12.19 11.43 -11.80
CA SER A 271 11.69 12.31 -12.85
C SER A 271 12.42 12.19 -14.18
N ASP A 272 13.68 11.76 -14.17
CA ASP A 272 14.51 11.64 -15.37
C ASP A 272 14.16 10.35 -16.12
N LYS A 273 13.97 9.25 -15.38
CA LYS A 273 13.47 7.98 -15.92
C LYS A 273 11.96 8.01 -16.20
N LYS A 274 11.26 8.96 -15.59
CA LYS A 274 9.80 9.11 -15.60
C LYS A 274 9.08 7.87 -15.07
N ASP A 275 9.69 7.15 -14.14
CA ASP A 275 9.09 5.97 -13.53
C ASP A 275 9.58 5.81 -12.09
N PHE A 276 9.01 4.86 -11.38
CA PHE A 276 9.40 4.56 -10.00
C PHE A 276 10.66 3.70 -9.95
N MET A 277 11.40 3.90 -8.88
CA MET A 277 12.64 3.20 -8.53
C MET A 277 12.51 2.67 -7.11
N GLU A 278 13.19 1.55 -6.82
CA GLU A 278 13.23 0.96 -5.49
C GLU A 278 14.46 1.48 -4.72
N TYR A 279 14.27 1.80 -3.43
CA TYR A 279 15.39 1.92 -2.51
C TYR A 279 15.89 0.53 -2.14
N GLY A 280 16.83 0.01 -2.95
CA GLY A 280 17.45 -1.30 -2.75
C GLY A 280 18.22 -1.38 -1.43
N GLY A 281 18.20 -2.56 -0.83
CA GLY A 281 18.94 -2.90 0.37
C GLY A 281 20.36 -3.33 0.04
N LYS A 282 21.32 -2.51 0.43
CA LYS A 282 22.74 -2.84 0.40
C LYS A 282 23.14 -3.50 1.71
N GLU A 283 23.82 -4.63 1.62
CA GLU A 283 24.29 -5.34 2.81
C GLU A 283 25.35 -4.52 3.58
N ILE A 284 25.19 -4.44 4.90
CA ILE A 284 26.11 -3.77 5.82
C ILE A 284 26.49 -4.71 6.97
N THR A 285 27.55 -4.36 7.70
CA THR A 285 28.04 -5.14 8.83
C THR A 285 27.34 -4.79 10.14
N ALA A 286 27.36 -5.69 11.13
CA ALA A 286 26.87 -5.42 12.49
C ALA A 286 27.54 -4.18 13.14
N LYS A 287 28.80 -3.90 12.81
CA LYS A 287 29.51 -2.70 13.28
C LYS A 287 29.02 -1.40 12.64
N GLU A 288 28.48 -1.47 11.43
CA GLU A 288 27.82 -0.33 10.79
C GLU A 288 26.44 -0.13 11.38
N LEU A 289 25.68 -1.22 11.60
CA LEU A 289 24.40 -1.19 12.32
C LEU A 289 24.54 -0.57 13.70
N GLU A 290 25.53 -0.97 14.51
CA GLU A 290 25.77 -0.42 15.84
C GLU A 290 25.97 1.11 15.82
N LYS A 291 26.63 1.63 14.78
CA LYS A 291 26.84 3.08 14.63
C LYS A 291 25.56 3.82 14.28
N ILE A 292 24.67 3.20 13.51
CA ILE A 292 23.40 3.77 13.06
C ILE A 292 22.37 3.76 14.21
N VAL A 293 22.24 2.62 14.89
CA VAL A 293 21.25 2.40 15.96
C VAL A 293 21.74 2.95 17.30
N GLY A 294 23.06 3.07 17.51
CA GLY A 294 23.67 3.61 18.73
C GLY A 294 23.94 2.57 19.82
N PHE A 295 23.64 1.29 19.58
CA PHE A 295 24.00 0.16 20.43
C PHE A 295 24.14 -1.13 19.60
N ASP A 296 24.73 -2.16 20.20
CA ASP A 296 24.98 -3.45 19.53
C ASP A 296 23.69 -4.29 19.43
N LEU A 297 22.82 -3.92 18.49
CA LEU A 297 21.55 -4.60 18.25
C LEU A 297 21.73 -6.07 17.84
N ALA A 298 22.77 -6.38 17.07
CA ALA A 298 23.05 -7.75 16.65
C ALA A 298 23.30 -8.65 17.88
N LEU A 299 24.09 -8.17 18.84
CA LEU A 299 24.33 -8.89 20.09
C LEU A 299 23.05 -9.03 20.94
N GLU A 300 22.17 -8.03 20.96
CA GLU A 300 20.88 -8.15 21.67
C GLU A 300 19.98 -9.22 21.04
N ILE A 301 19.91 -9.29 19.70
CA ILE A 301 19.20 -10.35 18.97
C ILE A 301 19.79 -11.73 19.30
N GLU A 302 21.13 -11.85 19.29
CA GLU A 302 21.82 -13.10 19.62
C GLU A 302 21.60 -13.56 21.07
N LYS A 303 21.50 -12.63 22.03
CA LYS A 303 21.20 -12.94 23.44
C LYS A 303 19.80 -13.50 23.64
N GLU A 304 18.85 -13.13 22.79
CA GLU A 304 17.50 -13.70 22.75
C GLU A 304 17.46 -15.09 22.07
N GLY A 305 18.62 -15.59 21.60
CA GLY A 305 18.77 -16.92 21.03
C GLY A 305 18.47 -17.00 19.53
N TYR A 306 18.50 -15.86 18.84
CA TYR A 306 18.39 -15.78 17.39
C TYR A 306 19.75 -15.68 16.71
N GLN A 307 19.82 -16.04 15.44
CA GLN A 307 20.94 -15.76 14.55
C GLN A 307 20.61 -14.54 13.69
N VAL A 308 21.52 -13.57 13.59
CA VAL A 308 21.41 -12.50 12.59
C VAL A 308 21.83 -13.04 11.22
N ASP A 309 20.93 -12.97 10.24
CA ASP A 309 21.13 -13.56 8.92
C ASP A 309 21.80 -12.57 7.95
N ASN A 310 21.22 -11.37 7.82
CA ASN A 310 21.81 -10.26 7.09
C ASN A 310 21.24 -8.91 7.56
N ILE A 311 21.92 -7.82 7.19
CA ILE A 311 21.53 -6.45 7.53
C ILE A 311 21.56 -5.62 6.26
N LEU A 312 20.42 -5.01 5.93
CA LEU A 312 20.21 -4.25 4.71
C LEU A 312 20.04 -2.77 5.04
N TYR A 313 20.91 -1.93 4.50
CA TYR A 313 20.77 -0.48 4.52
C TYR A 313 20.18 0.01 3.20
N ARG A 314 19.10 0.79 3.27
CA ARG A 314 18.44 1.41 2.12
C ARG A 314 18.77 2.90 2.10
N LYS A 315 18.96 3.46 0.90
CA LYS A 315 19.41 4.86 0.70
C LYS A 315 18.46 5.91 1.28
N ASN A 316 17.20 5.56 1.54
CA ASN A 316 16.23 6.42 2.25
C ASN A 316 16.41 6.45 3.77
N GLY A 317 17.43 5.78 4.33
CA GLY A 317 17.72 5.75 5.77
C GLY A 317 17.03 4.61 6.53
N ILE A 318 16.33 3.72 5.82
CA ILE A 318 15.75 2.52 6.45
C ILE A 318 16.82 1.43 6.55
N VAL A 319 16.88 0.79 7.71
CA VAL A 319 17.70 -0.38 7.97
C VAL A 319 16.80 -1.56 8.32
N ASN A 320 16.93 -2.65 7.58
CA ASN A 320 16.26 -3.91 7.89
C ASN A 320 17.31 -4.92 8.41
N VAL A 321 17.05 -5.55 9.55
CA VAL A 321 17.86 -6.65 10.08
C VAL A 321 17.02 -7.91 9.99
N ASN A 322 17.43 -8.89 9.20
CA ASN A 322 16.77 -10.20 9.21
C ASN A 322 17.47 -11.11 10.20
N TYR A 323 16.68 -11.89 10.93
CA TYR A 323 17.20 -12.85 11.89
C TYR A 323 16.26 -14.04 12.02
N SER A 324 16.82 -15.18 12.40
CA SER A 324 16.12 -16.45 12.42
C SER A 324 16.43 -17.25 13.67
N LYS A 325 15.59 -18.23 13.97
CA LYS A 325 15.83 -19.21 15.02
C LYS A 325 15.34 -20.57 14.56
N GLU A 326 16.22 -21.55 14.72
CA GLU A 326 15.92 -22.95 14.44
C GLU A 326 15.52 -23.68 15.73
N GLU A 327 14.50 -24.52 15.64
CA GLU A 327 14.05 -25.41 16.71
C GLU A 327 13.80 -26.81 16.16
N GLU A 328 14.35 -27.84 16.80
CA GLU A 328 14.10 -29.23 16.44
C GLU A 328 12.81 -29.72 17.12
N LEU A 329 11.82 -30.11 16.32
CA LEU A 329 10.50 -30.53 16.77
C LEU A 329 10.15 -31.88 16.12
N ALA A 330 10.08 -32.94 16.92
CA ALA A 330 9.62 -34.26 16.48
C ALA A 330 10.33 -34.83 15.22
N GLY A 331 11.61 -34.47 15.01
CA GLY A 331 12.41 -34.94 13.87
C GLY A 331 12.37 -34.03 12.64
N THR A 332 11.69 -32.87 12.72
CA THR A 332 11.83 -31.77 11.76
C THR A 332 12.58 -30.61 12.40
N ILE A 333 13.17 -29.78 11.55
CA ILE A 333 13.74 -28.48 11.90
C ILE A 333 12.73 -27.43 11.46
N ASP A 334 12.26 -26.65 12.42
CA ASP A 334 11.38 -25.51 12.20
C ASP A 334 12.20 -24.22 12.37
N VAL A 335 12.20 -23.38 11.34
CA VAL A 335 12.89 -22.09 11.33
C VAL A 335 11.86 -20.99 11.37
N THR A 336 11.95 -20.13 12.38
CA THR A 336 11.16 -18.89 12.47
C THR A 336 11.99 -17.72 11.97
N TYR A 337 11.48 -16.99 10.99
CA TYR A 337 12.11 -15.79 10.46
C TYR A 337 11.41 -14.53 10.94
N LYS A 338 12.22 -13.56 11.32
CA LYS A 338 11.80 -12.27 11.88
C LYS A 338 12.68 -11.16 11.33
N ASN A 339 12.23 -9.93 11.56
CA ASN A 339 13.02 -8.77 11.18
C ASN A 339 12.90 -7.62 12.18
N VAL A 340 13.84 -6.69 12.09
CA VAL A 340 13.77 -5.38 12.72
C VAL A 340 13.84 -4.33 11.63
N THR A 341 13.02 -3.29 11.73
CA THR A 341 13.10 -2.12 10.86
C THR A 341 13.41 -0.86 11.67
N TYR A 342 14.58 -0.28 11.42
CA TYR A 342 15.00 0.98 12.04
C TYR A 342 15.00 2.10 11.01
N ASP A 343 14.46 3.25 11.36
CA ASP A 343 14.50 4.47 10.55
C ASP A 343 15.53 5.44 11.12
N GLU A 344 16.65 5.61 10.41
CA GLU A 344 17.74 6.52 10.81
C GLU A 344 17.27 7.97 10.87
N ASN A 345 16.29 8.37 10.06
CA ASN A 345 15.84 9.75 9.99
C ASN A 345 15.08 10.16 11.25
N THR A 346 14.33 9.23 11.84
CA THR A 346 13.60 9.44 13.10
C THR A 346 14.39 8.97 14.32
N GLY A 347 15.39 8.11 14.11
CA GLY A 347 16.20 7.51 15.18
C GLY A 347 15.41 6.49 16.01
N ALA A 348 14.44 5.82 15.38
CA ALA A 348 13.49 4.94 16.06
C ALA A 348 13.25 3.64 15.28
N PHE A 349 12.82 2.61 16.00
CA PHE A 349 12.25 1.40 15.41
C PHE A 349 10.85 1.68 14.90
N ILE A 350 10.52 1.15 13.72
CA ILE A 350 9.16 1.25 13.17
C ILE A 350 8.29 0.25 13.91
N ASP A 351 7.21 0.72 14.53
CA ASP A 351 6.20 -0.13 15.17
C ASP A 351 5.40 -0.87 14.09
N ALA A 352 5.61 -2.17 13.96
CA ALA A 352 5.09 -2.94 12.84
C ALA A 352 3.56 -3.06 12.83
N TRP A 353 2.94 -2.94 14.00
CA TRP A 353 1.51 -3.23 14.21
C TRP A 353 0.79 -2.13 14.98
N ASP A 354 1.34 -0.90 14.97
CA ASP A 354 0.80 0.27 15.66
C ASP A 354 0.42 -0.03 17.13
N THR A 355 1.25 -0.83 17.80
CA THR A 355 1.08 -1.25 19.20
C THR A 355 1.36 -0.13 20.21
N GLY A 356 2.01 0.95 19.76
CA GLY A 356 2.59 2.01 20.59
C GLY A 356 3.95 1.62 21.20
N GLY A 357 4.54 0.52 20.75
CA GLY A 357 5.86 0.05 21.18
C GLY A 357 7.01 0.83 20.54
N ASP A 358 8.17 0.83 21.20
CA ASP A 358 9.38 1.52 20.75
C ASP A 358 10.64 0.63 20.82
N THR A 359 10.45 -0.67 21.05
CA THR A 359 11.55 -1.63 21.12
C THR A 359 11.84 -2.24 19.75
N TRP A 360 13.00 -2.87 19.58
CA TRP A 360 13.32 -3.54 18.32
C TRP A 360 12.40 -4.74 18.05
N GLN A 361 11.87 -5.37 19.10
CA GLN A 361 10.92 -6.48 18.99
C GLN A 361 9.56 -6.04 18.47
N ASP A 362 9.14 -4.81 18.76
CA ASP A 362 7.88 -4.24 18.26
C ASP A 362 7.96 -3.93 16.74
N SER A 363 9.17 -4.03 16.17
CA SER A 363 9.44 -3.79 14.74
C SER A 363 9.39 -5.02 13.86
N ASP A 364 8.95 -6.15 14.41
CA ASP A 364 8.88 -7.42 13.71
C ASP A 364 7.65 -7.51 12.80
N PHE A 365 7.86 -7.31 11.50
CA PHE A 365 6.85 -7.57 10.46
C PHE A 365 6.75 -9.07 10.09
N GLY A 366 7.61 -9.92 10.67
CA GLY A 366 7.75 -11.33 10.33
C GLY A 366 8.46 -11.56 8.99
N GLY A 367 9.11 -12.71 8.85
CA GLY A 367 9.72 -13.13 7.60
C GLY A 367 10.98 -12.35 7.22
N ILE A 368 11.34 -12.37 5.92
CA ILE A 368 12.66 -11.99 5.43
C ILE A 368 12.57 -10.83 4.44
N TYR A 369 13.28 -9.74 4.72
CA TYR A 369 13.51 -8.69 3.74
C TYR A 369 14.51 -9.11 2.67
N MET A 370 14.13 -8.92 1.40
CA MET A 370 15.00 -9.07 0.25
C MET A 370 15.76 -7.77 -0.03
N ASN A 371 16.92 -7.90 -0.66
CA ASN A 371 17.70 -6.77 -1.16
C ASN A 371 16.86 -5.88 -2.11
N ALA A 372 16.07 -6.48 -2.99
CA ALA A 372 15.12 -5.76 -3.83
C ALA A 372 13.93 -6.65 -4.21
N LEU A 373 12.73 -6.07 -4.36
CA LEU A 373 11.61 -6.73 -5.03
C LEU A 373 11.84 -6.83 -6.53
N ASN A 374 12.41 -5.77 -7.13
CA ASN A 374 12.76 -5.75 -8.54
C ASN A 374 14.20 -5.23 -8.74
N PRO A 375 15.18 -6.14 -8.91
CA PRO A 375 16.57 -5.77 -9.08
C PRO A 375 16.86 -4.85 -10.28
N GLU A 376 15.99 -4.82 -11.30
CA GLU A 376 16.20 -3.98 -12.49
C GLU A 376 15.89 -2.49 -12.24
N MET A 377 15.06 -2.17 -11.25
CA MET A 377 14.74 -0.79 -10.85
C MET A 377 15.29 -0.39 -9.48
N ALA A 378 16.09 -1.25 -8.84
CA ALA A 378 16.64 -0.96 -7.52
C ALA A 378 17.94 -0.13 -7.59
N GLU A 379 18.03 0.90 -6.74
CA GLU A 379 19.29 1.59 -6.44
C GLU A 379 19.82 1.18 -5.06
N TYR A 380 21.07 0.67 -5.03
CA TYR A 380 21.74 0.12 -3.84
C TYR A 380 22.76 1.09 -3.21
#